data_AF-A0A7S2LRK6-F1
#
_entry.id   AF-A0A7S2LRK6-F1
#
_cell.length_a   1.000
_cell.length_b   1.000
_cell.length_c   1.000
_cell.angle_alpha   90.00
_cell.angle_beta   90.00
_cell.angle_gamma   90.00
#
_symmetry.space_group_name_H-M   'P 1'
#
loop_
_entity.id
_entity.type
_entity.pdbx_description
1 polymer ?
#
loop_
_entity_poly.entity_id
_entity_poly.type
_entity_poly.pdbx_seq_one_letter_code
_entity_poly.pdbx_strand_id
1 'polypeptide(L)'
;SNMGGDDDDNEQQKLHNQQAAQLAAIEQEVKKQDLTSSLLPIQHLVDYYKNHLPDATPGFLQGANYLGSNYTHFRRVRGDGNCYYRALLYSLCEVCLKGQAPKEKFSALKDFITTSLKHVCQFGYDENA
;
A
#
# COMPACT_ATOMS: atom_id res chain seq x y z
N SER A 1 17.29 10.39 -49.98
CA SER A 1 16.15 9.64 -49.42
C SER A 1 16.49 9.29 -47.98
N ASN A 2 15.86 9.96 -47.02
CA ASN A 2 16.05 9.71 -45.58
C ASN A 2 14.84 8.90 -45.10
N MET A 3 14.90 7.56 -45.20
CA MET A 3 13.81 6.64 -44.83
C MET A 3 14.11 5.88 -43.52
N GLY A 4 14.87 6.48 -42.59
CA GLY A 4 15.31 5.81 -41.36
C GLY A 4 14.59 6.22 -40.07
N GLY A 5 13.64 7.16 -40.12
CA GLY A 5 12.98 7.72 -38.93
C GLY A 5 11.62 7.10 -38.57
N ASP A 6 10.80 6.76 -39.58
CA ASP A 6 9.41 6.35 -39.35
C ASP A 6 9.27 4.94 -38.77
N ASP A 7 10.21 4.03 -39.05
CA ASP A 7 10.17 2.65 -38.54
C ASP A 7 10.59 2.57 -37.06
N ASP A 8 11.54 3.42 -36.65
CA ASP A 8 12.06 3.44 -35.27
C ASP A 8 11.03 4.05 -34.30
N ASP A 9 10.31 5.09 -34.73
CA ASP A 9 9.19 5.70 -33.98
C ASP A 9 8.02 4.72 -33.81
N ASN A 10 7.75 3.88 -34.82
CA ASN A 10 6.70 2.86 -34.77
C ASN A 10 7.05 1.71 -33.81
N GLU A 11 8.32 1.27 -33.78
CA GLU A 11 8.79 0.27 -32.82
C GLU A 11 8.76 0.79 -31.38
N GLN A 12 9.18 2.03 -31.14
CA GLN A 12 9.10 2.66 -29.82
C GLN A 12 7.66 2.78 -29.32
N GLN A 13 6.74 3.21 -30.20
CA GLN A 13 5.32 3.31 -29.85
C GLN A 13 4.71 1.94 -29.52
N LYS A 14 5.09 0.90 -30.27
CA LYS A 14 4.64 -0.47 -30.03
C LYS A 14 5.15 -1.01 -28.69
N LEU A 15 6.42 -0.74 -28.36
CA LEU A 15 7.00 -1.10 -27.06
C LEU A 15 6.29 -0.40 -25.90
N HIS A 16 6.02 0.90 -26.02
CA HIS A 16 5.29 1.67 -25.00
C HIS A 16 3.87 1.12 -24.79
N ASN A 17 3.16 0.79 -25.87
CA ASN A 17 1.82 0.19 -25.78
C ASN A 17 1.84 -1.18 -25.10
N GLN A 18 2.85 -2.01 -25.38
CA GLN A 18 3.03 -3.31 -24.72
C GLN A 18 3.31 -3.16 -23.22
N GLN A 19 4.17 -2.21 -22.83
CA GLN A 19 4.45 -1.91 -21.44
C GLN A 19 3.21 -1.42 -20.70
N ALA A 20 2.43 -0.51 -21.31
CA ALA A 20 1.19 -0.03 -20.75
C ALA A 20 0.16 -1.17 -20.53
N ALA A 21 0.03 -2.07 -21.51
CA ALA A 21 -0.85 -3.23 -21.38
C ALA A 21 -0.39 -4.20 -20.27
N GLN A 22 0.92 -4.42 -20.15
CA GLN A 22 1.49 -5.25 -19.09
C GLN A 22 1.26 -4.64 -17.70
N LEU A 23 1.49 -3.34 -17.54
CA LEU A 23 1.23 -2.63 -16.29
C LEU A 23 -0.25 -2.68 -15.90
N ALA A 24 -1.15 -2.49 -16.86
CA ALA A 24 -2.59 -2.60 -16.63
C ALA A 24 -2.99 -4.02 -16.19
N ALA A 25 -2.42 -5.06 -16.79
CA ALA A 25 -2.67 -6.44 -16.39
C ALA A 25 -2.16 -6.73 -14.97
N ILE A 26 -0.96 -6.26 -14.61
CA ILE A 26 -0.42 -6.38 -13.25
C ILE A 26 -1.34 -5.66 -12.24
N GLU A 27 -1.77 -4.44 -12.57
CA GLU A 27 -2.66 -3.66 -11.71
C GLU A 27 -4.00 -4.39 -11.48
N GLN A 28 -4.57 -5.00 -12.51
CA GLN A 28 -5.80 -5.80 -12.39
C GLN A 28 -5.60 -7.02 -11.49
N GLU A 29 -4.49 -7.74 -11.61
CA GLU A 29 -4.17 -8.87 -10.74
C GLU A 29 -3.97 -8.43 -9.28
N VAL A 30 -3.25 -7.31 -9.03
CA VAL A 30 -3.09 -6.74 -7.69
C VAL A 30 -4.42 -6.31 -7.10
N LYS A 31 -5.32 -5.74 -7.90
CA LYS A 31 -6.66 -5.31 -7.47
C LYS A 31 -7.57 -6.45 -7.04
N LYS A 32 -7.25 -7.71 -7.37
CA LYS A 32 -7.96 -8.90 -6.84
C LYS A 32 -7.72 -9.09 -5.33
N GLN A 33 -6.67 -8.50 -4.79
CA GLN A 33 -6.39 -8.52 -3.35
C GLN A 33 -7.21 -7.42 -2.65
N ASP A 34 -7.67 -7.74 -1.44
CA ASP A 34 -8.30 -6.74 -0.57
C ASP A 34 -7.33 -5.60 -0.26
N LEU A 35 -7.87 -4.39 -0.12
CA LEU A 35 -7.10 -3.21 0.29
C LEU A 35 -6.31 -3.44 1.58
N THR A 36 -6.98 -4.07 2.55
CA THR A 36 -6.42 -4.49 3.83
C THR A 36 -7.07 -5.81 4.23
N SER A 37 -6.30 -6.79 4.69
CA SER A 37 -6.86 -8.04 5.25
C SER A 37 -7.63 -7.78 6.54
N SER A 38 -8.28 -8.79 7.12
CA SER A 38 -8.64 -8.80 8.55
C SER A 38 -7.39 -8.75 9.45
N LEU A 39 -7.58 -8.55 10.77
CA LEU A 39 -6.51 -8.66 11.74
C LEU A 39 -6.13 -10.14 11.89
N LEU A 40 -4.92 -10.50 11.48
CA LEU A 40 -4.43 -11.88 11.45
C LEU A 40 -3.51 -12.13 12.65
N PRO A 41 -3.56 -13.33 13.27
CA PRO A 41 -2.55 -13.75 14.24
C PRO A 41 -1.15 -13.76 13.62
N ILE A 42 -0.13 -13.34 14.36
CA ILE A 42 1.26 -13.26 13.87
C ILE A 42 1.79 -14.60 13.36
N GLN A 43 1.25 -15.72 13.86
CA GLN A 43 1.60 -17.07 13.42
C GLN A 43 1.39 -17.27 11.91
N HIS A 44 0.40 -16.61 11.31
CA HIS A 44 0.19 -16.66 9.86
C HIS A 44 1.39 -16.13 9.06
N LEU A 45 2.19 -15.21 9.62
CA LEU A 45 3.41 -14.71 8.99
C LEU A 45 4.52 -15.77 9.04
N VAL A 46 4.68 -16.42 10.18
CA VAL A 46 5.66 -17.50 10.38
C VAL A 46 5.34 -18.68 9.45
N ASP A 47 4.07 -19.12 9.44
CA ASP A 47 3.60 -20.21 8.60
C ASP A 47 3.74 -19.90 7.11
N TYR A 48 3.56 -18.63 6.72
CA TYR A 48 3.78 -18.19 5.34
C TYR A 48 5.22 -18.47 4.90
N TYR A 49 6.22 -17.99 5.65
CA TYR A 49 7.63 -18.21 5.33
C TYR A 49 8.06 -19.67 5.46
N LYS A 50 7.51 -20.40 6.45
CA LYS A 50 7.81 -21.82 6.64
C LYS A 50 7.30 -22.69 5.49
N ASN A 51 6.11 -22.42 4.98
CA ASN A 51 5.43 -23.31 4.02
C ASN A 51 5.62 -22.91 2.55
N HIS A 52 5.81 -21.62 2.24
CA HIS A 52 5.86 -21.13 0.85
C HIS A 52 7.28 -20.82 0.38
N LEU A 53 8.23 -20.80 1.31
CA LEU A 53 9.60 -20.37 1.07
C LEU A 53 10.60 -21.26 1.82
N PRO A 54 10.50 -22.61 1.74
CA PRO A 54 11.39 -23.51 2.49
C PRO A 54 12.86 -23.32 2.12
N ASP A 55 13.15 -22.93 0.87
CA ASP A 55 14.50 -22.61 0.38
C ASP A 55 14.86 -21.12 0.48
N ALA A 56 13.90 -20.25 0.83
CA ALA A 56 14.15 -18.82 0.85
C ALA A 56 14.79 -18.41 2.16
N THR A 57 16.08 -18.07 2.06
CA THR A 57 16.86 -17.23 3.00
C THR A 57 16.43 -17.37 4.46
N PRO A 58 17.08 -18.26 5.25
CA PRO A 58 16.81 -18.51 6.67
C PRO A 58 16.58 -17.24 7.53
N GLY A 59 17.16 -16.11 7.11
CA GLY A 59 16.95 -14.79 7.71
C GLY A 59 15.49 -14.31 7.74
N PHE A 60 14.65 -14.60 6.75
CA PHE A 60 13.23 -14.16 6.79
C PHE A 60 12.41 -14.94 7.81
N LEU A 61 12.62 -16.26 7.91
CA LEU A 61 11.97 -17.06 8.96
C LEU A 61 12.45 -16.62 10.34
N GLN A 62 13.74 -16.34 10.51
CA GLN A 62 14.27 -15.76 11.74
C GLN A 62 13.62 -14.41 12.07
N GLY A 63 13.48 -13.52 11.07
CA GLY A 63 12.79 -12.24 11.24
C GLY A 63 11.32 -12.39 11.60
N ALA A 64 10.60 -13.31 10.97
CA ALA A 64 9.20 -13.60 11.29
C ALA A 64 9.06 -14.14 12.72
N ASN A 65 9.95 -15.02 13.17
CA ASN A 65 9.99 -15.51 14.55
C ASN A 65 10.29 -14.38 15.54
N TYR A 66 11.25 -13.50 15.23
CA TYR A 66 11.55 -12.33 16.05
C TYR A 66 10.34 -11.40 16.19
N LEU A 67 9.63 -11.12 15.09
CA LEU A 67 8.39 -10.33 15.13
C LEU A 67 7.32 -11.05 15.95
N GLY A 68 7.21 -12.38 15.85
CA GLY A 68 6.30 -13.21 16.64
C GLY A 68 6.51 -13.08 18.16
N SER A 69 7.73 -12.82 18.62
CA SER A 69 8.03 -12.58 20.03
C SER A 69 7.61 -11.19 20.53
N ASN A 70 7.36 -10.23 19.63
CA ASN A 70 7.10 -8.82 19.98
C ASN A 70 5.68 -8.37 19.62
N TYR A 71 5.03 -9.04 18.67
CA TYR A 71 3.72 -8.66 18.14
C TYR A 71 2.80 -9.87 18.13
N THR A 72 1.53 -9.68 18.46
CA THR A 72 0.55 -10.76 18.49
C THR A 72 -0.25 -10.88 17.20
N HIS A 73 -0.41 -9.78 16.48
CA HIS A 73 -1.24 -9.68 15.28
C HIS A 73 -0.62 -8.74 14.25
N PHE A 74 -1.05 -8.89 13.00
CA PHE A 74 -0.71 -8.00 11.90
C PHE A 74 -1.87 -7.88 10.91
N ARG A 75 -1.81 -6.90 10.02
CA ARG A 75 -2.73 -6.75 8.89
C ARG A 75 -1.93 -6.64 7.61
N ARG A 76 -2.33 -7.37 6.57
CA ARG A 76 -1.76 -7.22 5.24
C ARG A 76 -2.38 -6.00 4.57
N VAL A 77 -1.56 -5.27 3.83
CA VAL A 77 -1.99 -4.11 3.05
C VAL A 77 -1.60 -4.38 1.60
N ARG A 78 -2.51 -4.12 0.66
CA ARG A 78 -2.27 -4.33 -0.76
C ARG A 78 -1.05 -3.53 -1.24
N GLY A 79 -0.16 -4.18 -1.96
CA GLY A 79 1.03 -3.57 -2.56
C GLY A 79 0.71 -2.84 -3.88
N ASP A 80 -0.09 -1.77 -3.83
CA ASP A 80 -0.55 -1.00 -5.00
C ASP A 80 0.03 0.42 -5.07
N GLY A 81 1.21 0.64 -4.47
CA GLY A 81 1.85 1.97 -4.35
C GLY A 81 1.24 2.86 -3.26
N ASN A 82 0.03 2.57 -2.78
CA ASN A 82 -0.62 3.32 -1.70
C ASN A 82 -0.50 2.63 -0.33
N CYS A 83 0.30 1.56 -0.22
CA CYS A 83 0.37 0.70 0.95
C CYS A 83 0.79 1.44 2.23
N TYR A 84 1.76 2.36 2.15
CA TYR A 84 2.21 3.15 3.31
C TYR A 84 1.09 4.03 3.86
N TYR A 85 0.46 4.85 3.01
CA TYR A 85 -0.62 5.75 3.41
C TYR A 85 -1.81 4.97 3.98
N ARG A 86 -2.13 3.83 3.36
CA ARG A 86 -3.22 2.97 3.81
C ARG A 86 -2.93 2.33 5.16
N ALA A 87 -1.72 1.83 5.38
CA ALA A 87 -1.29 1.27 6.67
C ALA A 87 -1.34 2.32 7.78
N LEU A 88 -0.83 3.53 7.51
CA LEU A 88 -0.84 4.64 8.45
C LEU A 88 -2.26 5.04 8.83
N LEU A 89 -3.12 5.27 7.84
CA LEU A 89 -4.52 5.66 8.06
C LEU A 89 -5.26 4.61 8.91
N TYR A 90 -5.11 3.33 8.58
CA TYR A 90 -5.77 2.27 9.32
C TYR A 90 -5.29 2.20 10.78
N SER A 91 -3.98 2.34 11.00
CA SER A 91 -3.39 2.37 12.33
C SER A 91 -3.90 3.56 13.17
N LEU A 92 -3.98 4.77 12.59
CA LEU A 92 -4.55 5.94 13.26
C LEU A 92 -6.01 5.68 13.68
N CYS A 93 -6.83 5.15 12.78
CA CYS A 93 -8.21 4.81 13.08
C CYS A 93 -8.31 3.78 14.22
N GLU A 94 -7.49 2.74 14.23
CA GLU A 94 -7.45 1.76 15.33
C GLU A 94 -7.06 2.41 16.67
N VAL A 95 -6.11 3.35 16.67
CA VAL A 95 -5.69 4.09 17.88
C VAL A 95 -6.79 5.02 18.38
N CYS A 96 -7.55 5.64 17.48
CA CYS A 96 -8.72 6.46 17.83
C CYS A 96 -9.85 5.61 18.41
N LEU A 97 -10.08 4.41 17.86
CA LEU A 97 -11.10 3.47 18.33
C LEU A 97 -10.73 2.78 19.65
N LYS A 98 -9.43 2.55 19.89
CA LYS A 98 -8.93 1.90 21.11
C LYS A 98 -8.84 2.92 22.27
N GLY A 99 -9.34 2.54 23.44
CA GLY A 99 -9.19 3.29 24.69
C GLY A 99 -10.36 4.20 25.05
N GLN A 100 -10.11 5.16 25.94
CA GLN A 100 -11.12 6.13 26.39
C GLN A 100 -11.28 7.27 25.38
N ALA A 101 -12.46 7.89 25.39
CA ALA A 101 -12.78 9.08 24.60
C ALA A 101 -12.58 8.96 23.06
N PRO A 102 -13.13 7.93 22.37
CA PRO A 102 -12.98 7.82 20.91
C PRO A 102 -13.53 9.03 20.15
N LYS A 103 -14.65 9.60 20.61
CA LYS A 103 -15.29 10.76 19.95
C LYS A 103 -14.37 11.97 19.94
N GLU A 104 -13.71 12.22 21.05
CA GLU A 104 -12.77 13.33 21.25
C GLU A 104 -11.53 13.15 20.37
N LYS A 105 -10.98 11.93 20.31
CA LYS A 105 -9.85 11.61 19.42
C LYS A 105 -10.21 11.80 17.94
N PHE A 106 -11.40 11.34 17.52
CA PHE A 106 -11.87 11.55 16.16
C PHE A 106 -12.16 13.03 15.87
N SER A 107 -12.66 13.78 16.85
CA SER A 107 -12.84 15.24 16.73
C SER A 107 -11.51 15.94 16.49
N ALA A 108 -10.49 15.65 17.31
CA ALA A 108 -9.16 16.23 17.16
C ALA A 108 -8.53 15.89 15.79
N LEU A 109 -8.71 14.66 15.31
CA LEU A 109 -8.25 14.26 13.98
C LEU A 109 -8.99 15.02 12.87
N LYS A 110 -10.31 15.21 13.01
CA LYS A 110 -11.11 15.99 12.06
C LYS A 110 -10.67 17.46 12.02
N ASP A 111 -10.40 18.05 13.18
CA ASP A 111 -9.95 19.44 13.27
C ASP A 111 -8.56 19.62 12.63
N PHE A 112 -7.66 18.66 12.85
CA PHE A 112 -6.37 18.60 12.17
C PHE A 112 -6.54 18.54 10.64
N ILE A 113 -7.30 17.57 10.13
CA ILE A 113 -7.56 17.40 8.69
C ILE A 113 -8.15 18.68 8.08
N THR A 114 -9.14 19.28 8.74
CA THR A 114 -9.77 20.52 8.28
C THR A 114 -8.78 21.67 8.20
N THR A 115 -7.88 21.77 9.17
CA THR A 115 -6.83 22.80 9.20
C THR A 115 -5.79 22.56 8.10
N SER A 116 -5.36 21.32 7.92
CA SER A 116 -4.43 20.94 6.86
C SER A 116 -5.01 21.21 5.47
N LEU A 117 -6.30 20.91 5.25
CA LEU A 117 -6.99 21.19 3.99
C LEU A 117 -6.96 22.69 3.68
N LYS A 118 -7.37 23.53 4.64
CA LYS A 118 -7.31 25.00 4.49
C LYS A 118 -5.90 25.47 4.13
N HIS A 119 -4.88 24.89 4.75
CA HIS A 119 -3.50 25.26 4.49
C HIS A 119 -3.07 24.90 3.06
N VAL A 120 -3.34 23.68 2.58
CA VAL A 120 -2.96 23.31 1.21
C VAL A 120 -3.74 24.11 0.16
N CYS A 121 -5.02 24.43 0.41
CA CYS A 121 -5.80 25.29 -0.48
C CYS A 121 -5.21 26.71 -0.59
N GLN A 122 -4.61 27.25 0.49
CA GLN A 122 -3.90 28.53 0.44
C GLN A 122 -2.69 28.52 -0.52
N PHE A 123 -2.13 27.34 -0.82
CA PHE A 123 -1.03 27.17 -1.77
C PHE A 123 -1.48 26.67 -3.15
N GLY A 124 -2.78 26.80 -3.47
CA GLY A 124 -3.30 26.58 -4.82
C GLY A 124 -3.76 25.16 -5.13
N TYR A 125 -3.90 24.30 -4.10
CA TYR A 125 -4.62 23.03 -4.26
C TYR A 125 -6.13 23.29 -4.34
N ASP A 126 -6.83 22.56 -5.21
CA ASP A 126 -8.29 22.68 -5.36
C ASP A 126 -9.00 22.01 -4.17
N GLU A 127 -9.95 22.74 -3.58
CA GLU A 127 -10.76 22.27 -2.45
C GLU A 127 -11.75 21.17 -2.87
N ASN A 128 -12.08 21.07 -4.18
CA ASN A 128 -13.04 20.12 -4.73
C ASN A 128 -12.42 19.03 -5.63
N ALA A 129 -11.09 18.86 -5.60
CA ALA A 129 -10.38 17.83 -6.37
C ALA A 129 -10.78 16.39 -6.01
#